data_AF-A0A177L5U3-F1
#
_entry.id   AF-A0A177L5U3-F1
#
_cell.length_a   1.000
_cell.length_b   1.000
_cell.length_c   1.000
_cell.angle_alpha   90.00
_cell.angle_beta   90.00
_cell.angle_gamma   90.00
#
_symmetry.space_group_name_H-M   'P 1'
#
loop_
_entity.id
_entity.type
_entity.pdbx_description
1 polymer ?
#
loop_
_entity_poly.entity_id
_entity_poly.type
_entity_poly.pdbx_seq_one_letter_code
_entity_poly.pdbx_strand_id
1 'polypeptide(L)'
;MGNILMFIPAGVYTIVHNRKKTMLSNMFYIFLLSFAIEVTQYALARGSADIDDIILNVLGGFIGIVIYKIFAKVFKSDMKIRAAIAVISLIVGIPIVGLAMLLTIAN
;
A
#
# COMPACT_ATOMS: atom_id res chain seq x y z
N MET A 1 -6.63 -0.42 -14.62
CA MET A 1 -7.33 0.04 -13.40
C MET A 1 -6.32 0.21 -12.27
N GLY A 2 -5.84 1.43 -12.07
CA GLY A 2 -4.85 1.74 -11.05
C GLY A 2 -5.41 1.57 -9.63
N ASN A 3 -4.57 1.04 -8.73
CA ASN A 3 -4.94 0.63 -7.38
C ASN A 3 -4.35 1.56 -6.32
N ILE A 4 -4.62 2.86 -6.41
CA ILE A 4 -4.20 3.88 -5.43
C ILE A 4 -4.46 3.40 -3.99
N LEU A 5 -5.67 2.90 -3.74
CA LEU A 5 -6.10 2.49 -2.40
C LEU A 5 -5.29 1.30 -1.85
N MET A 6 -4.90 0.33 -2.69
CA MET A 6 -4.05 -0.78 -2.23
C MET A 6 -2.60 -0.32 -1.99
N PHE A 7 -2.13 0.67 -2.74
CA PHE A 7 -0.78 1.17 -2.62
C PHE A 7 -0.58 2.12 -1.43
N ILE A 8 -1.64 2.73 -0.89
CA ILE A 8 -1.55 3.55 0.34
C ILE A 8 -1.01 2.74 1.53
N PRO A 9 -1.61 1.60 1.94
CA PRO A 9 -1.02 0.74 2.96
C PRO A 9 0.39 0.28 2.60
N ALA A 10 0.63 -0.11 1.34
CA ALA A 10 1.95 -0.56 0.89
C ALA A 10 3.04 0.51 1.11
N GLY A 11 2.73 1.78 0.84
CA GLY A 11 3.60 2.93 1.10
C GLY A 11 3.89 3.18 2.59
N VAL A 12 2.88 3.01 3.44
CA VAL A 12 3.04 3.08 4.90
C VAL A 12 4.01 1.99 5.37
N TYR A 13 3.80 0.75 4.94
CA TYR A 13 4.61 -0.40 5.35
C TYR A 13 6.05 -0.37 4.81
N THR A 14 6.29 0.28 3.66
CA THR A 14 7.65 0.45 3.12
C THR A 14 8.50 1.27 4.08
N ILE A 15 7.99 2.38 4.65
CA ILE A 15 8.76 3.15 5.63
C ILE A 15 8.92 2.41 6.95
N VAL A 16 7.88 1.70 7.42
CA VAL A 16 7.96 0.92 8.67
C VAL A 16 9.14 -0.05 8.67
N HIS A 17 9.43 -0.66 7.52
CA HIS A 17 10.55 -1.59 7.34
C HIS A 17 11.87 -0.89 6.94
N ASN A 18 11.82 0.13 6.08
CA ASN A 18 13.00 0.80 5.52
C ASN A 18 13.23 2.22 6.07
N ARG A 19 13.10 2.39 7.39
CA ARG A 19 13.18 3.68 8.11
C ARG A 19 14.41 4.53 7.79
N LYS A 20 15.55 3.89 7.49
CA LYS A 20 16.84 4.56 7.25
C LYS A 20 17.03 5.00 5.80
N LYS A 21 16.14 4.60 4.88
CA LYS A 21 16.29 4.89 3.45
C LYS A 21 15.68 6.23 3.08
N THR A 22 16.25 6.87 2.07
CA THR A 22 15.77 8.13 1.54
C THR A 22 14.37 7.96 0.96
N MET A 23 13.62 9.07 0.88
CA MET A 23 12.29 9.08 0.25
C MET A 23 12.33 8.55 -1.19
N LEU A 24 13.38 8.90 -1.94
CA LEU A 24 13.61 8.41 -3.30
C LEU A 24 13.75 6.88 -3.35
N SER A 25 14.51 6.29 -2.42
CA SER A 25 14.65 4.83 -2.37
C SER A 25 13.34 4.15 -2.05
N ASN A 26 12.51 4.69 -1.14
CA ASN A 26 11.19 4.12 -0.84
C ASN A 26 10.24 4.23 -2.03
N MET A 27 10.25 5.35 -2.75
CA MET A 27 9.47 5.52 -3.98
C MET A 27 9.93 4.57 -5.09
N PHE A 28 11.24 4.31 -5.19
CA PHE A 28 11.77 3.33 -6.14
C PHE A 28 11.28 1.91 -5.84
N TYR A 29 11.20 1.52 -4.56
CA TYR A 29 10.61 0.23 -4.18
C TYR A 29 9.12 0.14 -4.53
N ILE A 30 8.37 1.21 -4.30
CA ILE A 30 6.94 1.28 -4.67
C ILE A 30 6.77 1.15 -6.18
N PHE A 31 7.59 1.84 -6.96
CA PHE A 31 7.60 1.74 -8.42
C PHE A 31 7.91 0.31 -8.88
N LEU A 32 8.97 -0.31 -8.35
CA LEU A 32 9.33 -1.70 -8.64
C LEU A 32 8.19 -2.67 -8.31
N LEU A 33 7.54 -2.49 -7.15
CA LEU A 33 6.40 -3.30 -6.75
C LEU A 33 5.23 -3.14 -7.72
N SER A 34 4.89 -1.90 -8.09
CA SER A 34 3.83 -1.65 -9.07
C SER A 34 4.14 -2.22 -10.44
N PHE A 35 5.37 -2.05 -10.92
CA PHE A 35 5.82 -2.60 -12.19
C PHE A 35 5.75 -4.13 -12.18
N ALA A 36 6.18 -4.78 -11.09
CA ALA A 36 6.10 -6.23 -10.97
C ALA A 36 4.65 -6.74 -10.97
N ILE A 37 3.72 -6.02 -10.32
CA ILE A 37 2.29 -6.34 -10.35
C ILE A 37 1.74 -6.24 -11.77
N GLU A 38 2.05 -5.15 -12.47
CA GLU A 38 1.60 -4.90 -13.84
C GLU A 38 2.12 -6.00 -14.80
N VAL A 39 3.40 -6.32 -14.73
CA VAL A 39 4.02 -7.41 -15.52
C VAL A 39 3.37 -8.75 -15.22
N THR A 40 3.05 -9.03 -13.95
CA THR A 40 2.38 -10.27 -13.54
C THR A 40 0.94 -10.33 -14.05
N GLN A 41 0.22 -9.21 -14.06
CA GLN A 41 -1.14 -9.12 -14.58
C GLN A 41 -1.17 -9.33 -16.10
N TYR A 42 -0.21 -8.71 -16.81
CA TYR A 42 0.01 -8.93 -18.24
C TYR A 42 0.34 -10.40 -18.54
N ALA A 43 1.29 -10.99 -17.82
CA ALA A 43 1.71 -12.37 -18.02
C ALA A 43 0.58 -13.39 -17.76
N LEU A 44 -0.34 -13.08 -16.85
CA LEU A 44 -1.49 -13.94 -16.52
C LEU A 44 -2.73 -13.66 -17.38
N ALA A 45 -2.60 -12.86 -18.44
CA ALA A 45 -3.69 -12.45 -19.33
C ALA A 45 -4.90 -11.86 -18.59
N ARG A 46 -4.68 -11.30 -17.38
CA ARG A 46 -5.72 -10.69 -16.56
C ARG A 46 -5.97 -9.21 -16.91
N GLY A 47 -5.09 -8.61 -17.73
CA GLY A 47 -5.21 -7.23 -18.19
C GLY A 47 -4.09 -6.83 -19.18
N SER A 48 -4.22 -5.64 -19.75
CA SER A 48 -3.15 -4.92 -20.47
C SER A 48 -2.16 -4.32 -19.47
N ALA A 49 -0.88 -4.25 -19.84
CA ALA A 49 0.09 -3.49 -19.06
C ALA A 49 -0.12 -2.00 -19.30
N ASP A 50 -0.72 -1.29 -18.35
CA ASP A 50 -1.08 0.13 -18.47
C ASP A 50 -0.16 1.01 -17.61
N ILE A 51 0.55 1.94 -18.26
CA ILE A 51 1.47 2.84 -17.57
C ILE A 51 0.74 3.78 -16.59
N ASP A 52 -0.51 4.12 -16.89
CA ASP A 52 -1.35 4.93 -16.02
C ASP A 52 -1.61 4.23 -14.68
N ASP A 53 -1.75 2.90 -14.68
CA ASP A 53 -1.92 2.11 -13.46
C ASP A 53 -0.67 2.17 -12.58
N ILE A 54 0.52 2.13 -13.19
CA ILE A 54 1.79 2.30 -12.48
C ILE A 54 1.87 3.68 -11.84
N ILE A 55 1.50 4.74 -12.56
CA ILE A 55 1.51 6.11 -12.03
C ILE A 55 0.57 6.22 -10.83
N LEU A 56 -0.66 5.72 -10.96
CA LEU A 56 -1.66 5.73 -9.89
C LEU A 56 -1.19 4.95 -8.66
N ASN A 57 -0.58 3.79 -8.85
CA ASN A 57 0.00 2.99 -7.76
C ASN A 57 1.16 3.71 -7.05
N VAL A 58 2.06 4.33 -7.81
CA VAL A 58 3.16 5.14 -7.25
C VAL A 58 2.61 6.33 -6.44
N LEU A 59 1.57 7.00 -6.92
CA LEU A 59 0.87 8.06 -6.19
C LEU A 59 0.25 7.54 -4.89
N GLY A 60 -0.40 6.37 -4.92
CA GLY A 60 -0.91 5.71 -3.71
C GLY A 60 0.19 5.45 -2.68
N GLY A 61 1.33 4.90 -3.12
CA GLY A 61 2.47 4.66 -2.24
C GLY A 61 3.08 5.95 -1.68
N PHE A 62 3.15 7.01 -2.48
CA PHE A 62 3.56 8.34 -2.03
C PHE A 62 2.63 8.88 -0.93
N ILE A 63 1.31 8.75 -1.10
CA ILE A 63 0.32 9.14 -0.07
C ILE A 63 0.55 8.34 1.21
N GLY A 64 0.78 7.03 1.11
CA GLY A 64 1.12 6.18 2.27
C GLY A 64 2.38 6.64 3.03
N ILE A 65 3.43 7.02 2.29
CA ILE A 65 4.66 7.59 2.85
C ILE A 65 4.37 8.89 3.63
N VAL A 66 3.56 9.78 3.05
CA VAL A 66 3.17 11.05 3.69
C VAL A 66 2.37 10.81 4.96
N ILE A 67 1.39 9.89 4.92
CA ILE A 67 0.60 9.49 6.09
C ILE A 67 1.54 9.04 7.22
N TYR A 68 2.49 8.15 6.92
CA TYR A 68 3.44 7.67 7.92
C TYR A 68 4.25 8.81 8.56
N LYS A 69 4.72 9.77 7.76
CA LYS A 69 5.47 10.93 8.27
C LYS A 69 4.61 11.82 9.18
N ILE A 70 3.31 11.96 8.88
CA ILE A 70 2.35 12.67 9.75
C ILE A 70 2.24 11.93 11.09
N PHE A 71 2.01 10.61 11.08
CA PHE A 71 1.98 9.79 12.30
C PHE A 71 3.28 9.91 13.09
N ALA A 72 4.44 9.91 12.42
CA ALA A 72 5.73 10.05 13.07
C ALA A 72 5.89 11.41 13.78
N LYS A 73 5.39 12.48 13.17
CA LYS A 73 5.39 13.83 13.76
C LYS A 73 4.45 13.94 14.96
N VAL A 74 3.31 13.25 14.92
CA VAL A 74 2.30 13.25 16.00
C VAL A 74 2.75 12.38 17.18
N PHE A 75 3.16 11.14 16.92
CA PHE A 75 3.30 10.14 17.97
C PHE A 75 4.66 10.09 18.66
N LYS A 76 5.72 10.72 18.11
CA LYS A 76 7.10 10.81 18.66
C LYS A 76 7.74 9.50 19.20
N SER A 77 7.05 8.37 19.12
CA SER A 77 7.41 7.06 19.66
C SER A 77 7.06 6.01 18.62
N ASP A 78 8.08 5.26 18.24
CA ASP A 78 8.01 4.21 17.23
C ASP A 78 6.99 3.13 17.56
N MET A 79 6.90 2.77 18.84
CA MET A 79 5.94 1.79 19.34
C MET A 79 4.50 2.29 19.15
N LYS A 80 4.23 3.56 19.48
CA LYS A 80 2.90 4.16 19.30
C LYS A 80 2.51 4.27 17.82
N ILE A 81 3.45 4.62 16.95
CA ILE A 81 3.22 4.69 15.50
C ILE A 81 2.85 3.31 14.95
N ARG A 82 3.64 2.27 15.29
CA ARG A 82 3.38 0.89 14.85
C ARG A 82 2.05 0.37 15.38
N ALA A 83 1.74 0.64 16.65
CA ALA A 83 0.46 0.26 17.25
C ALA A 83 -0.71 0.95 16.55
N ALA A 84 -0.63 2.26 16.30
CA ALA A 84 -1.69 3.00 15.60
C ALA A 84 -1.92 2.46 14.18
N ILE A 85 -0.84 2.24 13.41
CA ILE A 85 -0.94 1.65 12.06
C ILE A 85 -1.56 0.26 12.14
N ALA A 86 -1.11 -0.60 13.07
CA ALA A 86 -1.65 -1.94 13.23
C ALA A 86 -3.16 -1.94 13.56
N VAL A 87 -3.58 -1.09 14.50
CA VAL A 87 -5.00 -0.96 14.87
C VAL A 87 -5.84 -0.48 13.69
N ILE A 88 -5.38 0.54 12.96
CA ILE A 88 -6.10 1.03 11.76
C ILE A 88 -6.18 -0.06 10.70
N SER A 89 -5.08 -0.78 10.44
CA SER A 89 -5.05 -1.88 9.47
C SER A 89 -6.01 -3.01 9.86
N LEU A 90 -6.16 -3.33 11.14
CA LEU A 90 -7.12 -4.34 11.60
C LEU A 90 -8.57 -3.86 11.45
N ILE A 91 -8.85 -2.61 11.82
CA ILE A 91 -10.19 -2.02 11.70
C ILE A 91 -10.65 -2.00 10.24
N VAL A 92 -9.75 -1.73 9.29
CA VAL A 92 -10.08 -1.73 7.85
C VAL A 92 -10.07 -3.14 7.27
N GLY A 93 -9.10 -3.98 7.65
CA GLY A 93 -8.91 -5.31 7.08
C GLY A 93 -10.00 -6.31 7.46
N ILE A 94 -10.46 -6.31 8.72
CA ILE A 94 -11.46 -7.26 9.20
C ILE A 94 -12.79 -7.13 8.42
N PRO A 95 -13.39 -5.93 8.24
CA PRO A 95 -14.60 -5.77 7.46
C PRO A 95 -14.44 -6.19 5.98
N ILE A 96 -13.30 -5.85 5.37
CA ILE A 96 -13.04 -6.20 3.95
C ILE A 96 -12.99 -7.72 3.81
N VAL A 97 -12.24 -8.40 4.67
CA VAL A 97 -12.11 -9.86 4.66
C VAL A 97 -13.45 -10.54 4.97
N GLY A 98 -14.20 -10.03 5.94
CA GLY A 98 -15.54 -10.53 6.26
C GLY A 98 -16.53 -10.38 5.10
N LEU A 99 -16.53 -9.22 4.44
CA LEU A 99 -17.36 -8.96 3.26
C LEU A 99 -16.99 -9.89 2.10
N ALA A 100 -15.69 -10.06 1.83
CA ALA A 100 -15.20 -10.93 0.77
C ALA A 100 -15.62 -12.40 1.00
N MET A 101 -15.52 -12.90 2.24
CA MET A 101 -16.01 -14.24 2.60
C MET A 101 -17.51 -14.39 2.41
N LEU A 102 -18.30 -13.41 2.87
CA LEU A 102 -19.75 -13.40 2.70
C LEU A 102 -20.16 -13.48 1.22
N LEU A 103 -19.52 -12.66 0.37
CA LEU A 103 -19.78 -12.66 -1.07
C LEU A 103 -19.41 -13.99 -1.73
N THR A 104 -18.34 -14.64 -1.27
CA THR A 104 -17.89 -15.94 -1.81
C THR A 104 -18.81 -17.09 -1.41
N ILE A 105 -19.47 -17.00 -0.24
CA ILE A 105 -20.44 -18.01 0.22
C ILE A 105 -21.81 -17.79 -0.43
N ALA A 106 -22.17 -16.53 -0.69
CA ALA A 106 -23.47 -16.16 -1.25
C ALA A 106 -23.61 -16.41 -2.76
N ASN A 107 -22.51 -16.67 -3.48
CA ASN A 107 -22.46 -16.83 -4.93
C ASN A 107 -21.89 -18.20 -5.32
#